data_AF-Q141T3-F1
#
_entry.id   AF-Q141T3-F1
#
_cell.length_a   1.000
_cell.length_b   1.000
_cell.length_c   1.000
_cell.angle_alpha   90.00
_cell.angle_beta   90.00
_cell.angle_gamma   90.00
#
_symmetry.space_group_name_H-M   'P 1'
#
loop_
_entity.id
_entity.type
_entity.pdbx_description
1 polymer ?
#
loop_
_entity_poly.entity_id
_entity_poly.type
_entity_poly.pdbx_seq_one_letter_code
_entity_poly.pdbx_strand_id
1 'polypeptide(L)'
;MGYVAALCCAVCRRLGIEGTPAIVHHQRTGTGKMRASHYRTCPLCPLHHQGSGFGVHDMGRSQFADLYGFSEVDLVEETRGLLVEYLPAEERT
;
A
#
# COMPACT_ATOMS: atom_id res chain seq x y z
N MET A 1 12.18 5.59 -2.63
CA MET A 1 10.96 4.76 -2.77
C MET A 1 10.87 4.03 -4.12
N GLY A 2 11.96 3.94 -4.91
CA GLY A 2 11.93 3.25 -6.21
C GLY A 2 11.64 1.75 -6.10
N TYR A 3 12.22 1.07 -5.11
CA TYR A 3 11.93 -0.34 -4.82
C TYR A 3 10.45 -0.61 -4.52
N VAL A 4 9.77 0.32 -3.83
CA VAL A 4 8.33 0.21 -3.57
C VAL A 4 7.56 0.27 -4.88
N ALA A 5 7.81 1.25 -5.75
CA ALA A 5 7.09 1.37 -7.02
C ALA A 5 7.37 0.19 -7.98
N ALA A 6 8.59 -0.35 -7.97
CA ALA A 6 9.01 -1.48 -8.80
C ALA A 6 8.26 -2.79 -8.48
N LEU A 7 7.71 -2.90 -7.28
CA LEU A 7 6.92 -4.05 -6.85
C LEU A 7 5.55 -4.17 -7.55
N CYS A 8 5.15 -3.20 -8.38
CA CYS A 8 3.85 -3.14 -9.04
C CYS A 8 2.67 -3.06 -8.04
N CYS A 9 1.44 -2.86 -8.52
CA CYS A 9 0.31 -2.62 -7.62
C CYS A 9 0.01 -3.82 -6.71
N ALA A 10 0.08 -3.61 -5.40
CA ALA A 10 -0.11 -4.67 -4.40
C ALA A 10 -1.52 -5.29 -4.45
N VAL A 11 -2.55 -4.48 -4.68
CA VAL A 11 -3.93 -4.98 -4.88
C VAL A 11 -4.02 -5.84 -6.14
N CYS A 12 -3.47 -5.38 -7.27
CA CYS A 12 -3.46 -6.17 -8.51
C CYS A 12 -2.77 -7.52 -8.32
N ARG A 13 -1.62 -7.57 -7.64
CA ARG A 13 -0.92 -8.83 -7.36
C ARG A 13 -1.79 -9.80 -6.55
N ARG A 14 -2.49 -9.31 -5.51
CA ARG A 14 -3.42 -10.14 -4.73
C ARG A 14 -4.61 -10.64 -5.55
N LEU A 15 -5.01 -9.91 -6.59
CA LEU A 15 -6.03 -10.33 -7.55
C LEU A 15 -5.47 -11.22 -8.68
N GLY A 16 -4.20 -11.60 -8.64
CA GLY A 16 -3.55 -12.41 -9.68
C GLY A 16 -3.17 -11.64 -10.95
N ILE A 17 -3.17 -10.30 -10.90
CA ILE A 17 -2.79 -9.43 -12.01
C ILE A 17 -1.36 -8.92 -11.76
N GLU A 18 -0.42 -9.42 -12.56
CA GLU A 18 1.00 -9.06 -12.48
C GLU A 18 1.35 -7.84 -13.34
N GLY A 19 2.44 -7.15 -13.00
CA GLY A 19 3.04 -6.11 -13.84
C GLY A 19 2.32 -4.76 -13.89
N THR A 20 1.20 -4.57 -13.19
CA THR A 20 0.48 -3.28 -13.18
C THR A 20 1.35 -2.18 -12.57
N PRO A 21 1.71 -1.12 -13.33
CA PRO A 21 2.54 -0.03 -12.82
C PRO A 21 1.89 0.66 -11.61
N ALA A 22 2.73 1.08 -10.66
CA ALA A 22 2.28 1.64 -9.40
C ALA A 22 2.98 2.94 -9.04
N ILE A 23 2.25 3.75 -8.29
CA ILE A 23 2.76 4.90 -7.56
C ILE A 23 2.78 4.57 -6.07
N VAL A 24 3.59 5.32 -5.33
CA VAL A 24 3.77 5.07 -3.89
C VAL A 24 2.63 5.70 -3.10
N HIS A 25 2.01 4.88 -2.26
CA HIS A 25 0.98 5.28 -1.31
C HIS A 25 1.54 5.26 0.11
N HIS A 26 1.31 6.32 0.88
CA HIS A 26 1.67 6.40 2.31
C HIS A 26 0.49 5.98 3.19
N GLN A 27 0.76 5.09 4.14
CA GLN A 27 -0.23 4.64 5.11
C GLN A 27 -0.90 5.84 5.81
N ARG A 28 -2.23 5.82 5.87
CA ARG A 28 -3.04 6.81 6.60
C ARG A 28 -3.70 6.23 7.85
N THR A 29 -3.79 4.91 7.95
CA THR A 29 -4.32 4.21 9.13
C THR A 29 -3.35 4.30 10.29
N GLY A 30 -3.87 4.69 11.47
CA GLY A 30 -3.08 4.79 12.70
C GLY A 30 -2.17 6.03 12.81
N THR A 31 -2.15 6.95 11.85
CA THR A 31 -1.20 8.09 11.86
C THR A 31 -1.74 9.37 12.48
N GLY A 32 -3.05 9.43 12.79
CA GLY A 32 -3.69 10.63 13.33
C GLY A 32 -3.49 11.85 12.41
N LYS A 33 -3.05 12.98 12.97
CA LYS A 33 -2.72 14.20 12.21
C LYS A 33 -1.32 14.19 11.59
N MET A 34 -0.52 13.17 11.90
CA MET A 34 0.86 13.07 11.43
C MET A 34 0.92 12.24 10.15
N ARG A 35 1.97 12.47 9.37
CA ARG A 35 2.32 11.64 8.23
C ARG A 35 3.02 10.36 8.72
N ALA A 36 2.69 9.21 8.14
CA ALA A 36 3.44 7.98 8.34
C ALA A 36 4.92 8.13 7.95
N SER A 37 5.75 7.27 8.54
CA SER A 37 7.14 7.06 8.11
C SER A 37 7.22 6.79 6.60
N HIS A 38 8.33 7.18 5.98
CA HIS A 38 8.61 6.83 4.57
C HIS A 38 8.75 5.32 4.36
N TYR A 39 8.87 4.50 5.40
CA TYR A 39 8.93 3.04 5.32
C TYR A 39 7.58 2.36 5.55
N ARG A 40 6.51 3.16 5.74
CA ARG A 40 5.12 2.71 5.89
C ARG A 40 4.34 3.05 4.63
N THR A 41 4.68 2.35 3.55
CA THR A 41 4.13 2.59 2.21
C THR A 41 3.86 1.31 1.45
N CYS A 42 2.91 1.35 0.53
CA CYS A 42 2.66 0.28 -0.44
C CYS A 42 2.56 0.84 -1.88
N PRO A 43 2.79 0.00 -2.91
CA PRO A 43 2.58 0.38 -4.29
C PRO A 43 1.12 0.18 -4.72
N LEU A 44 0.49 1.23 -5.26
CA LEU A 44 -0.87 1.18 -5.79
C LEU A 44 -0.93 1.77 -7.19
N CYS A 45 -1.66 1.15 -8.12
CA CYS A 45 -1.97 1.76 -9.41
C CYS A 45 -2.97 2.92 -9.22
N PRO A 46 -3.13 3.84 -10.19
CA PRO A 46 -4.05 4.96 -10.05
C PRO A 46 -5.48 4.55 -9.65
N LEU A 47 -5.98 3.43 -10.18
CA LEU A 47 -7.31 2.88 -9.85
C LEU A 47 -7.42 2.50 -8.37
N HIS A 48 -6.51 1.67 -7.86
CA HIS A 48 -6.51 1.22 -6.46
C HIS A 48 -5.98 2.27 -5.48
N HIS A 49 -5.34 3.34 -5.96
CA HIS A 49 -4.90 4.45 -5.13
C HIS A 49 -6.03 5.46 -4.92
N GLN A 50 -6.56 6.03 -6.01
CA GLN A 50 -7.47 7.19 -6.00
C GLN A 50 -8.71 7.02 -6.89
N GLY A 51 -8.88 5.88 -7.58
CA GLY A 51 -10.01 5.65 -8.47
C GLY A 51 -11.33 5.50 -7.69
N SER A 52 -12.39 6.16 -8.17
CA SER A 52 -13.65 6.15 -7.44
C SER A 52 -14.31 4.78 -7.39
N GLY A 53 -14.74 4.37 -6.20
CA GLY A 53 -15.31 3.05 -5.94
C GLY A 53 -14.31 1.88 -5.85
N PHE A 54 -13.01 2.12 -6.08
CA PHE A 54 -11.98 1.08 -6.07
C PHE A 54 -10.74 1.44 -5.23
N GLY A 55 -10.45 2.73 -5.11
CA GLY A 55 -9.22 3.24 -4.53
C GLY A 55 -9.33 3.58 -3.06
N VAL A 56 -8.28 3.26 -2.30
CA VAL A 56 -8.25 3.47 -0.84
C VAL A 56 -8.50 4.92 -0.42
N HIS A 57 -8.08 5.90 -1.23
CA HIS A 57 -8.30 7.32 -0.94
C HIS A 57 -9.75 7.77 -1.18
N ASP A 58 -10.43 7.21 -2.17
CA ASP A 58 -11.75 7.69 -2.60
C ASP A 58 -12.87 7.01 -1.80
N MET A 59 -12.86 5.67 -1.76
CA MET A 59 -13.93 4.89 -1.12
C MET A 59 -13.81 4.82 0.41
N GLY A 60 -12.62 5.13 0.93
CA GLY A 60 -12.31 5.06 2.35
C GLY A 60 -11.89 3.66 2.81
N ARG A 61 -11.21 3.62 3.96
CA ARG A 61 -10.45 2.45 4.43
C ARG A 61 -11.32 1.26 4.81
N SER A 62 -12.48 1.49 5.45
CA SER A 62 -13.40 0.41 5.81
C SER A 62 -14.00 -0.24 4.58
N GLN A 63 -14.55 0.57 3.65
CA GLN A 63 -15.15 0.06 2.42
C GLN A 63 -14.11 -0.64 1.53
N PHE A 64 -12.88 -0.14 1.49
CA PHE A 64 -11.77 -0.80 0.81
C PHE A 64 -11.49 -2.18 1.41
N ALA A 65 -11.42 -2.29 2.74
CA ALA A 65 -11.20 -3.56 3.41
C ALA A 65 -12.34 -4.55 3.18
N ASP A 66 -13.59 -4.08 3.21
CA ASP A 66 -14.77 -4.90 2.93
C ASP A 66 -14.78 -5.41 1.47
N LEU A 67 -14.40 -4.56 0.51
CA LEU A 67 -14.37 -4.92 -0.91
C LEU A 67 -13.29 -5.96 -1.24
N TYR A 68 -12.06 -5.75 -0.75
CA TYR A 68 -10.92 -6.59 -1.15
C TYR A 68 -10.62 -7.73 -0.17
N GLY A 69 -11.21 -7.71 1.03
CA GLY A 69 -10.92 -8.68 2.10
C GLY A 69 -9.56 -8.45 2.77
N PHE A 70 -8.93 -7.30 2.55
CA PHE A 70 -7.69 -6.88 3.22
C PHE A 70 -7.59 -5.35 3.27
N SER A 71 -6.87 -4.84 4.26
CA SER A 71 -6.76 -3.41 4.57
C SER A 71 -5.55 -2.74 3.92
N GLU A 72 -5.53 -1.39 3.99
CA GLU A 72 -4.34 -0.57 3.70
C GLU A 72 -3.11 -1.04 4.50
N VAL A 73 -3.32 -1.41 5.78
CA VAL A 73 -2.23 -1.83 6.67
C VAL A 73 -1.65 -3.17 6.21
N ASP A 74 -2.49 -4.12 5.80
CA ASP A 74 -2.03 -5.42 5.30
C ASP A 74 -1.12 -5.26 4.07
N LEU A 75 -1.47 -4.35 3.16
CA LEU A 75 -0.66 -4.06 1.97
C LEU A 75 0.67 -3.40 2.32
N VAL A 76 0.69 -2.54 3.34
CA VAL A 76 1.91 -1.88 3.82
C VAL A 76 2.83 -2.89 4.49
N GLU A 77 2.32 -3.76 5.36
CA GLU A 77 3.13 -4.79 6.01
C GLU A 77 3.65 -5.83 5.01
N GLU A 78 2.85 -6.24 4.02
CA GLU A 78 3.33 -7.09 2.93
C GLU A 78 4.48 -6.41 2.15
N THR A 79 4.32 -5.13 1.81
CA THR A 79 5.36 -4.37 1.10
C THR A 79 6.65 -4.29 1.93
N ARG A 80 6.52 -4.09 3.25
CA ARG A 80 7.65 -4.05 4.18
C ARG A 80 8.35 -5.40 4.30
N GLY A 81 7.58 -6.50 4.36
CA GLY A 81 8.13 -7.85 4.35
C GLY A 81 8.94 -8.14 3.08
N LEU A 82 8.42 -7.77 1.91
CA LEU A 82 9.10 -7.94 0.62
C LEU A 82 10.38 -7.10 0.49
N LEU A 83 10.48 -6.00 1.23
CA LEU A 83 11.62 -5.07 1.18
C LEU A 83 12.39 -5.02 2.49
N VAL A 84 12.29 -6.05 3.33
CA VAL A 84 12.85 -6.06 4.69
C VAL A 84 14.36 -5.76 4.70
N GLU A 85 15.08 -6.22 3.68
CA GLU A 85 16.53 -5.99 3.53
C GLU A 85 16.88 -4.51 3.33
N TYR A 86 15.94 -3.71 2.79
CA TYR A 86 16.08 -2.28 2.52
C TYR A 86 15.54 -1.39 3.64
N LEU A 87 14.91 -1.96 4.67
CA LEU A 87 14.39 -1.19 5.81
C LEU A 87 15.54 -0.83 6.77
N PRO A 88 15.56 0.37 7.37
CA PRO A 88 16.49 0.67 8.46
C PRO A 88 16.14 -0.19 9.69
N ALA A 89 17.12 -0.41 10.58
CA ALA A 89 16.99 -1.36 11.68
C ALA A 89 15.79 -1.04 12.59
N GLU A 90 15.55 0.25 12.85
CA GLU A 90 14.42 0.74 13.64
C GLU A 90 13.03 0.49 13.01
N GLU A 91 12.98 0.12 11.73
CA GLU A 91 11.73 -0.17 11.00
C GLU A 91 11.52 -1.66 10.73
N ARG A 92 12.41 -2.55 11.19
CA ARG A 92 12.30 -4.01 10.96
C ARG A 92 11.53 -4.77 12.04
N THR A 93 11.08 -4.07 13.08
CA THR A 93 10.32 -4.63 14.21
C THR A 93 8.83 -4.66 13.96
#